data_AF-A0A7J7PNV9-F1
#
_entry.id   AF-A0A7J7PNV9-F1
#
_cell.length_a   1.000
_cell.length_b   1.000
_cell.length_c   1.000
_cell.angle_alpha   90.00
_cell.angle_beta   90.00
_cell.angle_gamma   90.00
#
_symmetry.space_group_name_H-M   'P 1'
#
loop_
_entity.id
_entity.type
_entity.pdbx_description
1 polymer ?
#
loop_
_entity_poly.entity_id
_entity_poly.type
_entity_poly.pdbx_seq_one_letter_code
_entity_poly.pdbx_strand_id
1 'polypeptide(L)'
;MASLVTTRCIGLAVVHRPGSAVLAPRVLPQRHCPVHTRHSLGGKIKQSLDFNKKGRLQVIEKLYRNPSKEKLESVLADNFRMGEEGYSRKFTKADYIGLTCGTVLPAIPDFNWGHACSGDVDDDGFCIVTVQATGHHTGAPLAMPGLEPLPPSGKHFCLAEEVQKVKVEGDKVVEIQVLPNKGAGPRALYAALGGKVPSQAAAAAAAAPPLP
;
A
#
# COMPACT_ATOMS: atom_id res chain seq x y z
N MET A 1 -15.96 -0.29 -57.01
CA MET A 1 -14.72 0.36 -57.51
C MET A 1 -13.67 0.15 -56.44
N ALA A 2 -12.90 -0.94 -56.46
CA ALA A 2 -11.69 -1.17 -57.25
C ALA A 2 -10.62 -0.08 -57.02
N SER A 3 -9.59 -0.37 -56.22
CA SER A 3 -8.22 -0.48 -56.75
C SER A 3 -7.27 -1.08 -55.71
N LEU A 4 -6.66 -2.21 -56.10
CA LEU A 4 -5.42 -2.75 -55.55
C LEU A 4 -4.24 -1.84 -55.93
N VAL A 5 -3.20 -1.81 -55.09
CA VAL A 5 -1.80 -1.74 -55.56
C VAL A 5 -0.96 -2.69 -54.71
N THR A 6 -0.08 -3.38 -55.42
CA THR A 6 0.68 -4.57 -55.06
C THR A 6 2.19 -4.25 -55.13
N THR A 7 2.99 -5.10 -54.47
CA THR A 7 4.39 -5.49 -54.80
C THR A 7 5.52 -4.49 -54.46
N ARG A 8 6.76 -4.81 -54.02
CA ARG A 8 7.69 -5.99 -53.99
C ARG A 8 8.60 -5.85 -52.72
N CYS A 9 8.94 -6.89 -51.96
CA CYS A 9 9.99 -7.91 -52.12
C CYS A 9 11.43 -7.40 -52.42
N ILE A 10 12.39 -7.77 -51.55
CA ILE A 10 13.83 -8.16 -51.70
C ILE A 10 14.38 -8.14 -50.23
N GLY A 11 15.12 -9.10 -49.64
CA GLY A 11 15.83 -10.29 -50.09
C GLY A 11 17.25 -10.29 -49.48
N LEU A 12 17.67 -11.44 -48.91
CA LEU A 12 19.07 -11.87 -48.61
C LEU A 12 19.83 -11.19 -47.44
N ALA A 13 20.73 -11.83 -46.68
CA ALA A 13 21.22 -13.21 -46.61
C ALA A 13 21.95 -13.43 -45.27
N VAL A 14 22.04 -14.71 -44.88
CA VAL A 14 22.90 -15.27 -43.84
C VAL A 14 24.38 -15.16 -44.25
N VAL A 15 25.27 -14.81 -43.31
CA VAL A 15 26.70 -15.15 -43.41
C VAL A 15 27.16 -15.76 -42.09
N HIS A 16 27.49 -17.04 -42.17
CA HIS A 16 28.16 -17.84 -41.17
C HIS A 16 29.68 -17.63 -41.34
N ARG A 17 30.43 -17.45 -40.25
CA ARG A 17 31.90 -17.59 -40.24
C ARG A 17 32.32 -18.46 -39.05
N PRO A 18 33.05 -19.56 -39.30
CA PRO A 18 33.76 -20.29 -38.26
C PRO A 18 35.23 -19.85 -38.19
N GLY A 19 35.84 -20.07 -37.01
CA GLY A 19 37.28 -20.26 -36.89
C GLY A 19 37.98 -19.29 -35.93
N SER A 20 38.39 -19.81 -34.77
CA SER A 20 39.80 -20.17 -34.55
C SER A 20 39.99 -20.74 -33.14
N ALA A 21 40.41 -22.00 -33.09
CA ALA A 21 40.94 -22.63 -31.89
C ALA A 21 42.33 -22.05 -31.59
N VAL A 22 42.56 -21.64 -30.35
CA VAL A 22 43.90 -21.38 -29.82
C VAL A 22 44.07 -22.25 -28.57
N LEU A 23 44.96 -23.24 -28.71
CA LEU A 23 45.50 -24.06 -27.63
C LEU A 23 46.40 -23.19 -26.72
N ALA A 24 46.18 -23.29 -25.41
CA ALA A 24 47.12 -22.83 -24.39
C ALA A 24 46.95 -23.69 -23.11
N PRO A 25 47.99 -23.78 -22.25
CA PRO A 25 48.45 -25.04 -21.66
C PRO A 25 47.80 -25.42 -20.33
N ARG A 26 47.87 -26.72 -20.02
CA ARG A 26 47.57 -27.34 -18.72
C ARG A 26 48.34 -26.65 -17.59
N VAL A 27 47.59 -26.13 -16.62
CA VAL A 27 48.05 -25.83 -15.26
C VAL A 27 47.06 -26.46 -14.28
N LEU A 28 47.48 -27.55 -13.61
CA LEU A 28 46.99 -27.91 -12.27
C LEU A 28 47.97 -27.22 -11.31
N PRO A 29 47.58 -26.66 -10.14
CA PRO A 29 46.70 -27.31 -9.16
C PRO A 29 45.86 -26.35 -8.28
N GLN A 30 44.94 -26.91 -7.49
CA GLN A 30 44.79 -26.71 -6.02
C GLN A 30 43.35 -27.05 -5.63
N ARG A 31 43.22 -28.09 -4.80
CA ARG A 31 41.96 -28.49 -4.18
C ARG A 31 41.61 -27.46 -3.11
N HIS A 32 40.80 -26.47 -3.46
CA HIS A 32 40.02 -25.76 -2.46
C HIS A 32 38.91 -26.68 -1.97
N CYS A 33 39.00 -27.08 -0.71
CA CYS A 33 37.87 -27.66 0.02
C CYS A 33 36.69 -26.69 -0.11
N PRO A 34 35.50 -27.12 -0.57
CA PRO A 34 34.32 -26.32 -0.39
C PRO A 34 34.08 -26.24 1.12
N VAL A 35 34.37 -25.07 1.70
CA VAL A 35 33.77 -24.70 2.98
C VAL A 35 32.28 -24.81 2.74
N HIS A 36 31.66 -25.83 3.33
CA HIS A 36 30.21 -25.92 3.39
C HIS A 36 29.70 -24.64 4.03
N THR A 37 29.32 -23.67 3.21
CA THR A 37 28.40 -22.63 3.62
C THR A 37 27.17 -23.40 4.03
N ARG A 38 26.99 -23.58 5.34
CA ARG A 38 25.72 -24.01 5.91
C ARG A 38 24.70 -22.94 5.51
N HIS A 39 24.13 -23.09 4.32
CA HIS A 39 22.84 -22.50 4.03
C HIS A 39 21.92 -23.06 5.11
N SER A 40 21.58 -22.19 6.05
CA SER A 40 20.67 -22.48 7.15
C SER A 40 19.37 -23.03 6.55
N LEU A 41 19.23 -24.36 6.58
CA LEU A 41 17.97 -25.07 6.30
C LEU A 41 16.86 -24.63 7.27
N GLY A 42 17.20 -23.94 8.36
CA GLY A 42 16.23 -23.38 9.32
C GLY A 42 15.39 -22.23 8.77
N GLY A 43 15.82 -21.53 7.71
CA GLY A 43 15.05 -20.44 7.10
C GLY A 43 13.91 -20.94 6.19
N LYS A 44 14.10 -22.08 5.50
CA LYS A 44 13.12 -22.60 4.54
C LYS A 44 11.98 -23.39 5.18
N ILE A 45 12.15 -23.89 6.41
CA ILE A 45 11.14 -24.69 7.12
C ILE A 45 10.10 -23.80 7.82
N LYS A 46 10.43 -22.53 8.15
CA LYS A 46 9.45 -21.60 8.74
C LYS A 46 8.50 -20.98 7.72
N GLN A 47 8.88 -20.93 6.44
CA GLN A 47 8.05 -20.36 5.37
C GLN A 47 6.91 -21.28 4.90
N SER A 48 6.91 -22.57 5.26
CA SER A 48 6.08 -23.56 4.57
C SER A 48 4.77 -23.97 5.27
N LEU A 49 4.45 -23.50 6.48
CA LEU A 49 3.20 -23.90 7.17
C LEU A 49 2.59 -22.73 7.97
N ASP A 50 2.39 -21.59 7.32
CA ASP A 50 1.48 -20.57 7.86
C ASP A 50 0.02 -20.96 7.60
N PHE A 51 -0.51 -21.82 8.47
CA PHE A 51 -1.90 -22.29 8.39
C PHE A 51 -2.92 -21.17 8.53
N ASN A 52 -2.52 -19.99 9.01
CA ASN A 52 -3.42 -18.86 9.21
C ASN A 52 -3.46 -17.91 8.00
N LYS A 53 -2.58 -18.08 6.99
CA LYS A 53 -2.51 -17.19 5.82
C LYS A 53 -3.87 -16.93 5.16
N LYS A 54 -4.66 -17.98 4.93
CA LYS A 54 -6.00 -17.88 4.33
C LYS A 54 -6.98 -17.09 5.20
N GLY A 55 -6.98 -17.33 6.52
CA GLY A 55 -7.82 -16.60 7.46
C GLY A 55 -7.45 -15.12 7.49
N ARG A 56 -6.14 -14.83 7.54
CA ARG A 56 -5.59 -13.47 7.49
C ARG A 56 -6.03 -12.69 6.25
N LEU A 57 -5.91 -13.31 5.07
CA LEU A 57 -6.36 -12.70 3.82
C LEU A 57 -7.86 -12.38 3.83
N GLN A 58 -8.68 -13.25 4.41
CA GLN A 58 -10.12 -12.99 4.54
C GLN A 58 -10.42 -11.82 5.49
N VAL A 59 -9.66 -11.69 6.58
CA VAL A 59 -9.80 -10.55 7.51
C VAL A 59 -9.38 -9.25 6.82
N ILE A 60 -8.26 -9.24 6.09
CA ILE A 60 -7.77 -8.09 5.33
C ILE A 60 -8.75 -7.70 4.21
N GLU A 61 -9.29 -8.68 3.48
CA GLU A 61 -10.33 -8.44 2.48
C GLU A 61 -11.57 -7.77 3.09
N LYS A 62 -12.02 -8.24 4.26
CA LYS A 62 -13.17 -7.64 4.98
C LYS A 62 -12.90 -6.22 5.46
N LEU A 63 -11.65 -5.90 5.81
CA LEU A 63 -11.25 -4.56 6.25
C LEU A 63 -11.43 -3.52 5.14
N TYR A 64 -10.94 -3.81 3.92
CA TYR A 64 -10.90 -2.83 2.84
C TYR A 64 -12.12 -2.88 1.91
N ARG A 65 -12.79 -4.02 1.78
CA ARG A 65 -13.88 -4.19 0.82
C ARG A 65 -15.21 -3.62 1.32
N ASN A 66 -15.65 -2.55 0.68
CA ASN A 66 -16.93 -1.86 0.93
C ASN A 66 -17.13 -1.60 2.42
N PRO A 67 -16.31 -0.71 3.04
CA PRO A 67 -16.33 -0.49 4.47
C PRO A 67 -17.70 0.06 4.91
N SER A 68 -18.19 -0.47 6.02
CA SER A 68 -19.37 0.04 6.71
C SER A 68 -19.10 0.00 8.21
N LYS A 69 -19.88 0.76 9.00
CA LYS A 69 -19.71 0.78 10.46
C LYS A 69 -19.75 -0.63 11.06
N GLU A 70 -20.75 -1.43 10.71
CA GLU A 70 -20.90 -2.81 11.18
C GLU A 70 -19.71 -3.71 10.80
N LYS A 71 -19.23 -3.59 9.56
CA LYS A 71 -18.05 -4.36 9.11
C LYS A 71 -16.79 -3.94 9.85
N LEU A 72 -16.56 -2.64 10.03
CA LEU A 72 -15.40 -2.15 10.74
C LEU A 72 -15.46 -2.52 12.24
N GLU A 73 -16.62 -2.43 12.86
CA GLU A 73 -16.82 -2.87 14.25
C GLU A 73 -16.55 -4.37 14.44
N SER A 74 -16.93 -5.19 13.45
CA SER A 74 -16.72 -6.64 13.47
C SER A 74 -15.31 -7.08 13.08
N VAL A 75 -14.56 -6.31 12.29
CA VAL A 75 -13.20 -6.70 11.85
C VAL A 75 -12.10 -6.15 12.76
N LEU A 76 -12.32 -4.99 13.40
CA LEU A 76 -11.34 -4.36 14.27
C LEU A 76 -11.43 -4.90 15.70
N ALA A 77 -10.30 -5.24 16.31
CA ALA A 77 -10.23 -5.61 17.72
C ALA A 77 -10.56 -4.41 18.63
N ASP A 78 -11.03 -4.65 19.85
CA ASP A 78 -11.41 -3.56 20.76
C ASP A 78 -10.20 -2.74 21.23
N ASN A 79 -9.02 -3.36 21.29
CA ASN A 79 -7.74 -2.71 21.55
C ASN A 79 -7.02 -2.24 20.28
N PHE A 80 -7.73 -2.12 19.15
CA PHE A 80 -7.15 -1.72 17.88
C PHE A 80 -6.45 -0.36 17.99
N ARG A 81 -5.29 -0.28 17.33
CA ARG A 81 -4.51 0.94 17.18
C ARG A 81 -4.07 1.14 15.74
N MET A 82 -4.15 2.37 15.27
CA MET A 82 -3.53 2.78 14.01
C MET A 82 -2.55 3.91 14.26
N GLY A 83 -1.41 3.90 13.58
CA GLY A 83 -0.42 4.96 13.65
C GLY A 83 0.30 5.13 12.32
N GLU A 84 0.92 6.27 12.13
CA GLU A 84 1.86 6.51 11.03
C GLU A 84 3.28 6.43 11.60
N GLU A 85 4.18 5.72 10.92
CA GLU A 85 5.56 5.58 11.40
C GLU A 85 6.22 6.97 11.48
N GLY A 86 6.80 7.29 12.64
CA GLY A 86 7.38 8.62 12.89
C GLY A 86 6.40 9.68 13.43
N TYR A 87 5.10 9.38 13.55
CA TYR A 87 4.13 10.25 14.21
C TYR A 87 3.71 9.72 15.57
N SER A 88 3.56 10.62 16.55
CA SER A 88 3.17 10.27 17.92
C SER A 88 1.67 9.99 18.08
N ARG A 89 0.85 10.49 17.15
CA ARG A 89 -0.60 10.34 17.23
C ARG A 89 -0.99 8.91 16.85
N LYS A 90 -1.65 8.24 17.80
CA LYS A 90 -2.29 6.94 17.58
C LYS A 90 -3.80 7.15 17.51
N PHE A 91 -4.44 6.43 16.61
CA PHE A 91 -5.88 6.39 16.42
C PHE A 91 -6.44 5.12 17.04
N THR A 92 -7.51 5.26 17.81
CA THR A 92 -8.27 4.15 18.37
C THR A 92 -9.24 3.58 17.33
N LYS A 93 -9.90 2.45 17.67
CA LYS A 93 -11.01 1.90 16.88
C LYS A 93 -12.10 2.95 16.62
N ALA A 94 -12.48 3.71 17.65
CA ALA A 94 -13.49 4.74 17.55
C ALA A 94 -13.06 5.88 16.62
N ASP A 95 -11.80 6.32 16.70
CA ASP A 95 -11.29 7.38 15.81
C ASP A 95 -11.28 6.94 14.35
N TYR A 96 -10.83 5.71 14.07
CA TYR A 96 -10.76 5.17 12.72
C TYR A 96 -12.16 5.01 12.08
N ILE A 97 -13.11 4.46 12.84
CA ILE A 97 -14.51 4.32 12.41
C ILE A 97 -15.16 5.69 12.26
N GLY A 98 -14.91 6.61 13.20
CA GLY A 98 -15.42 7.98 13.16
C GLY A 98 -14.96 8.72 11.92
N LEU A 99 -13.67 8.63 11.59
CA LEU A 99 -13.12 9.23 10.38
C LEU A 99 -13.70 8.58 9.11
N THR A 100 -13.69 7.25 9.03
CA THR A 100 -14.12 6.55 7.82
C THR A 100 -15.62 6.70 7.60
N CYS A 101 -16.44 6.32 8.58
CA CYS A 101 -17.90 6.26 8.45
C CYS A 101 -18.59 7.59 8.75
N GLY A 102 -17.99 8.45 9.57
CA GLY A 102 -18.57 9.75 9.95
C GLY A 102 -18.15 10.89 9.03
N THR A 103 -17.01 10.79 8.36
CA THR A 103 -16.47 11.86 7.51
C THR A 103 -16.30 11.44 6.05
N VAL A 104 -15.58 10.35 5.79
CA VAL A 104 -15.18 9.99 4.41
C VAL A 104 -16.36 9.43 3.61
N LEU A 105 -17.03 8.38 4.10
CA LEU A 105 -18.12 7.73 3.36
C LEU A 105 -19.33 8.64 3.10
N PRO A 106 -19.75 9.52 4.03
CA PRO A 106 -20.81 10.48 3.73
C PRO A 106 -20.42 11.49 2.65
N ALA A 107 -19.16 11.91 2.60
CA ALA A 107 -18.67 12.87 1.61
C ALA A 107 -18.40 12.23 0.24
N ILE A 108 -18.01 10.96 0.23
CA ILE A 108 -17.60 10.19 -0.95
C ILE A 108 -18.39 8.88 -0.96
N PRO A 109 -19.64 8.88 -1.45
CA PRO A 109 -20.52 7.71 -1.37
C PRO A 109 -20.02 6.49 -2.18
N ASP A 110 -19.19 6.73 -3.20
CA ASP A 110 -18.57 5.72 -4.04
C ASP A 110 -17.11 5.43 -3.64
N PHE A 111 -16.72 5.81 -2.42
CA PHE A 111 -15.37 5.61 -1.92
C PHE A 111 -14.97 4.14 -2.01
N ASN A 112 -13.79 3.90 -2.57
CA ASN A 112 -13.26 2.56 -2.74
C ASN A 112 -11.77 2.48 -2.38
N TRP A 113 -11.44 1.41 -1.64
CA TRP A 113 -10.07 0.96 -1.45
C TRP A 113 -9.74 -0.10 -2.49
N GLY A 114 -8.73 0.15 -3.33
CA GLY A 114 -7.97 -0.93 -3.95
C GLY A 114 -6.95 -1.45 -2.93
N HIS A 115 -6.80 -2.76 -2.78
CA HIS A 115 -5.79 -3.34 -1.89
C HIS A 115 -5.12 -4.59 -2.49
N ALA A 116 -3.87 -4.81 -2.10
CA ALA A 116 -3.09 -6.00 -2.40
C ALA A 116 -2.26 -6.42 -1.17
N CYS A 117 -2.38 -7.68 -0.74
CA CYS A 117 -1.51 -8.30 0.28
C CYS A 117 -1.28 -9.75 -0.14
N SER A 118 -0.04 -10.22 -0.01
CA SER A 118 0.29 -11.62 -0.29
C SER A 118 -0.19 -12.56 0.81
N GLY A 119 -0.51 -12.02 1.99
CA GLY A 119 -0.88 -12.74 3.20
C GLY A 119 0.30 -13.24 4.02
N ASP A 120 1.52 -13.05 3.51
CA ASP A 120 2.76 -13.39 4.21
C ASP A 120 2.97 -12.46 5.39
N VAL A 121 3.67 -12.97 6.39
CA VAL A 121 3.95 -12.26 7.64
C VAL A 121 5.45 -12.11 7.81
N ASP A 122 5.86 -10.89 8.14
CA ASP A 122 7.25 -10.56 8.47
C ASP A 122 7.60 -11.05 9.89
N ASP A 123 8.88 -11.02 10.25
CA ASP A 123 9.37 -11.49 11.56
C ASP A 123 8.73 -10.74 12.76
N ASP A 124 8.19 -9.55 12.54
CA ASP A 124 7.49 -8.72 13.51
C ASP A 124 5.97 -9.03 13.64
N GLY A 125 5.45 -9.95 12.82
CA GLY A 125 4.06 -10.41 12.89
C GLY A 125 3.06 -9.63 12.01
N PHE A 126 3.53 -8.75 11.12
CA PHE A 126 2.68 -7.94 10.24
C PHE A 126 2.57 -8.51 8.80
N CYS A 127 1.40 -8.39 8.13
CA CYS A 127 1.32 -8.44 6.65
C CYS A 127 1.60 -7.06 6.08
N ILE A 128 2.36 -7.01 4.99
CA ILE A 128 2.45 -5.82 4.15
C ILE A 128 1.24 -5.77 3.21
N VAL A 129 0.47 -4.69 3.32
CA VAL A 129 -0.69 -4.41 2.47
C VAL A 129 -0.44 -3.10 1.72
N THR A 130 -0.52 -3.12 0.39
CA THR A 130 -0.56 -1.90 -0.42
C THR A 130 -2.01 -1.53 -0.66
N VAL A 131 -2.37 -0.27 -0.44
CA VAL A 131 -3.74 0.24 -0.59
C VAL A 131 -3.78 1.52 -1.42
N GLN A 132 -4.87 1.77 -2.14
CA GLN A 132 -5.11 3.00 -2.89
C GLN A 132 -6.55 3.45 -2.71
N ALA A 133 -6.74 4.71 -2.31
CA ALA A 133 -8.07 5.30 -2.19
C ALA A 133 -8.50 5.99 -3.48
N THR A 134 -9.75 5.78 -3.85
CA THR A 134 -10.40 6.39 -5.03
C THR A 134 -11.84 6.79 -4.69
N GLY A 135 -12.41 7.73 -5.45
CA GLY A 135 -13.83 8.09 -5.35
C GLY A 135 -14.15 9.50 -5.86
N HIS A 136 -15.41 9.91 -5.70
CA HIS A 136 -15.92 11.22 -6.08
C HIS A 136 -16.53 11.98 -4.89
N HIS A 137 -16.14 13.26 -4.74
CA HIS A 137 -16.68 14.12 -3.68
C HIS A 137 -18.03 14.72 -4.07
N THR A 138 -19.08 13.90 -3.97
CA THR A 138 -20.46 14.22 -4.40
C THR A 138 -21.48 14.19 -3.27
N GLY A 139 -21.09 13.75 -2.07
CA GLY A 139 -21.96 13.56 -0.93
C GLY A 139 -22.08 14.80 -0.03
N ALA A 140 -21.94 14.60 1.28
CA ALA A 140 -21.90 15.66 2.29
C ALA A 140 -20.57 16.46 2.25
N PRO A 141 -20.50 17.64 2.88
CA PRO A 141 -19.23 18.34 3.05
C PRO A 141 -18.18 17.48 3.78
N LEU A 142 -16.95 17.44 3.26
CA LEU A 142 -15.84 16.73 3.89
C LEU A 142 -15.30 17.56 5.07
N ALA A 143 -15.62 17.16 6.30
CA ALA A 143 -15.20 17.82 7.54
C ALA A 143 -14.08 17.04 8.24
N MET A 144 -12.83 17.28 7.84
CA MET A 144 -11.65 16.65 8.46
C MET A 144 -11.28 17.34 9.79
N PRO A 145 -10.84 16.60 10.83
CA PRO A 145 -10.45 17.20 12.10
C PRO A 145 -9.35 18.26 11.96
N GLY A 146 -9.63 19.48 12.43
CA GLY A 146 -8.67 20.60 12.41
C GLY A 146 -8.49 21.28 11.05
N LEU A 147 -9.39 21.01 10.08
CA LEU A 147 -9.41 21.65 8.77
C LEU A 147 -10.80 22.24 8.50
N GLU A 148 -10.86 23.26 7.65
CA GLU A 148 -12.12 23.83 7.20
C GLU A 148 -12.95 22.78 6.43
N PRO A 149 -14.26 22.67 6.65
CA PRO A 149 -15.10 21.77 5.86
C PRO A 149 -15.05 22.12 4.36
N LEU A 150 -14.90 21.12 3.51
CA LEU A 150 -14.97 21.31 2.05
C LEU A 150 -16.37 20.99 1.55
N PRO A 151 -17.04 21.91 0.84
CA PRO A 151 -18.30 21.58 0.17
C PRO A 151 -18.07 20.56 -0.95
N PRO A 152 -19.09 19.77 -1.33
CA PRO A 152 -18.99 18.80 -2.42
C PRO A 152 -18.46 19.46 -3.69
N SER A 153 -17.35 18.93 -4.20
CA SER A 153 -16.63 19.55 -5.32
C SER A 153 -16.91 18.85 -6.65
N GLY A 154 -17.55 17.69 -6.64
CA GLY A 154 -17.76 16.84 -7.81
C GLY A 154 -16.48 16.23 -8.39
N LYS A 155 -15.32 16.49 -7.77
CA LYS A 155 -14.03 16.02 -8.27
C LYS A 155 -13.86 14.53 -7.97
N HIS A 156 -13.34 13.83 -8.96
CA HIS A 156 -12.73 12.52 -8.79
C HIS A 156 -11.34 12.68 -8.17
N PHE A 157 -10.95 11.74 -7.31
CA PHE A 157 -9.58 11.60 -6.84
C PHE A 157 -9.08 10.17 -6.97
N CYS A 158 -7.77 10.03 -7.14
CA CYS A 158 -7.03 8.79 -7.03
C CYS A 158 -5.73 9.12 -6.29
N LEU A 159 -5.58 8.60 -5.07
CA LEU A 159 -4.39 8.89 -4.25
C LEU A 159 -3.20 8.01 -4.67
N ALA A 160 -2.02 8.37 -4.18
CA ALA A 160 -0.86 7.49 -4.29
C ALA A 160 -1.11 6.20 -3.50
N GLU A 161 -0.46 5.11 -3.93
CA GLU A 161 -0.47 3.85 -3.20
C GLU A 161 0.18 4.01 -1.83
N GLU A 162 -0.47 3.56 -0.77
CA GLU A 162 0.02 3.59 0.60
C GLU A 162 0.41 2.18 1.02
N VAL A 163 1.56 2.03 1.66
CA VAL A 163 1.97 0.74 2.23
C VAL A 163 1.64 0.74 3.72
N GLN A 164 0.89 -0.25 4.14
CA GLN A 164 0.46 -0.46 5.52
C GLN A 164 0.99 -1.79 6.03
N LYS A 165 1.58 -1.79 7.22
CA LYS A 165 1.80 -3.00 8.00
C LYS A 165 0.54 -3.30 8.79
N VAL A 166 -0.10 -4.43 8.53
CA VAL A 166 -1.35 -4.84 9.17
C VAL A 166 -1.12 -6.08 10.03
N LYS A 167 -1.37 -5.97 11.33
CA LYS A 167 -1.30 -7.09 12.26
C LYS A 167 -2.69 -7.67 12.50
N VAL A 168 -2.80 -8.97 12.29
CA VAL A 168 -4.03 -9.74 12.47
C VAL A 168 -3.81 -10.80 13.54
N GLU A 169 -4.68 -10.81 14.55
CA GLU A 169 -4.69 -11.80 15.62
C GLU A 169 -6.07 -12.47 15.64
N GLY A 170 -6.10 -13.78 15.40
CA GLY A 170 -7.35 -14.52 15.21
C GLY A 170 -8.12 -14.02 13.99
N ASP A 171 -9.36 -13.58 14.21
CA ASP A 171 -10.28 -13.05 13.21
C ASP A 171 -10.35 -11.52 13.18
N LYS A 172 -9.45 -10.83 13.91
CA LYS A 172 -9.47 -9.38 14.07
C LYS A 172 -8.16 -8.71 13.65
N VAL A 173 -8.28 -7.47 13.19
CA VAL A 173 -7.15 -6.55 13.01
C VAL A 173 -6.88 -5.85 14.33
N VAL A 174 -5.66 -5.97 14.84
CA VAL A 174 -5.25 -5.35 16.11
C VAL A 174 -4.40 -4.09 15.91
N GLU A 175 -3.69 -4.00 14.79
CA GLU A 175 -2.81 -2.88 14.53
C GLU A 175 -2.63 -2.60 13.04
N ILE A 176 -2.64 -1.32 12.67
CA ILE A 176 -2.24 -0.83 11.36
C ILE A 176 -1.13 0.21 11.55
N GLN A 177 0.02 0.01 10.92
CA GLN A 177 1.07 1.01 10.84
C GLN A 177 1.19 1.47 9.40
N VAL A 178 0.88 2.74 9.17
CA VAL A 178 1.02 3.38 7.87
C VAL A 178 2.48 3.77 7.68
N LEU A 179 3.10 3.28 6.62
CA LEU A 179 4.43 3.73 6.24
C LEU A 179 4.31 5.12 5.57
N PRO A 180 5.19 6.07 5.89
CA PRO A 180 5.12 7.42 5.34
C PRO A 180 5.15 7.40 3.83
N ASN A 181 4.10 7.92 3.21
CA ASN A 181 4.08 8.15 1.77
C ASN A 181 3.52 9.53 1.41
N LYS A 182 4.19 10.22 0.49
CA LYS A 182 3.72 11.49 -0.05
C LYS A 182 2.57 11.24 -1.01
N GLY A 183 1.44 11.91 -0.80
CA GLY A 183 0.29 11.84 -1.70
C GLY A 183 -0.75 10.78 -1.34
N ALA A 184 -0.62 10.15 -0.17
CA ALA A 184 -1.64 9.29 0.42
C ALA A 184 -2.21 9.87 1.73
N GLY A 185 -3.23 9.19 2.26
CA GLY A 185 -3.83 9.52 3.55
C GLY A 185 -4.76 10.76 3.57
N PRO A 186 -5.29 11.09 4.76
CA PRO A 186 -6.33 12.11 4.95
C PRO A 186 -5.97 13.50 4.41
N ARG A 187 -4.71 13.93 4.55
CA ARG A 187 -4.26 15.25 4.08
C ARG A 187 -4.16 15.31 2.56
N ALA A 188 -3.70 14.24 1.91
CA ALA A 188 -3.65 14.18 0.46
C ALA A 188 -5.06 14.16 -0.14
N LEU A 189 -5.99 13.43 0.48
CA LEU A 189 -7.41 13.48 0.11
C LEU A 189 -7.95 14.91 0.15
N TYR A 190 -7.77 15.59 1.29
CA TYR A 190 -8.23 16.97 1.46
C TYR A 190 -7.65 17.92 0.41
N ALA A 191 -6.34 17.81 0.14
CA ALA A 191 -5.67 18.61 -0.89
C ALA A 191 -6.17 18.29 -2.31
N ALA A 192 -6.35 17.01 -2.65
CA ALA A 192 -6.85 16.56 -3.95
C ALA A 192 -8.26 17.12 -4.25
N LEU A 193 -9.07 17.31 -3.22
CA LEU A 193 -10.42 17.87 -3.34
C LEU A 193 -10.45 19.40 -3.38
N GLY A 194 -9.29 20.06 -3.27
CA GLY A 194 -9.12 21.51 -3.38
C GLY A 194 -8.97 22.24 -2.04
N GLY A 195 -8.83 21.50 -0.94
CA GLY A 195 -8.58 22.06 0.37
C GLY A 195 -7.15 22.57 0.52
N LYS A 196 -7.00 23.67 1.27
CA LYS A 196 -5.68 24.22 1.63
C LYS A 196 -5.23 23.61 2.94
N VAL A 197 -4.22 22.74 2.89
CA VAL A 197 -3.60 22.19 4.11
C VAL A 197 -2.68 23.27 4.69
N PRO A 198 -2.85 23.70 5.96
CA PRO A 198 -1.93 24.63 6.58
C PRO A 198 -0.51 24.08 6.53
N SER A 199 0.47 24.94 6.21
CA SER A 199 1.87 24.54 6.32
C SER A 199 2.18 24.18 7.77
N GLN A 200 3.14 23.28 7.99
CA GLN A 200 3.55 22.85 9.33
C GLN A 200 3.97 24.04 10.21
N ALA A 201 4.49 25.12 9.61
CA ALA A 201 4.77 26.39 10.26
C ALA A 201 3.51 27.16 10.69
N ALA A 202 2.45 27.17 9.87
CA ALA A 202 1.19 27.83 10.22
C ALA A 202 0.44 27.10 11.35
N ALA A 203 0.53 25.76 11.40
CA ALA A 203 -0.05 24.96 12.47
C ALA A 203 0.64 25.19 13.83
N ALA A 204 1.96 25.42 13.82
CA ALA A 204 2.72 25.77 15.03
C ALA A 204 2.40 27.19 15.53
N ALA A 205 2.17 28.15 14.62
CA ALA A 205 1.81 29.52 14.96
C ALA A 205 0.37 29.63 15.53
N ALA A 206 -0.57 28.82 15.05
CA ALA A 206 -1.94 28.80 15.56
C ALA A 206 -2.08 28.12 16.94
N ALA A 207 -1.09 27.32 17.35
CA ALA A 207 -1.04 26.66 18.65
C ALA A 207 -0.29 27.49 19.72
N ALA A 208 0.27 28.65 19.35
CA ALA A 208 0.86 29.58 20.31
C ALA A 208 -0.26 30.32 21.06
N PRO A 209 -0.27 30.33 22.40
CA PRO A 209 -1.23 31.12 23.15
C PRO A 209 -1.06 32.60 22.81
N PRO A 210 -2.15 33.40 22.79
CA PRO A 210 -2.02 34.84 22.60
C PRO A 210 -1.08 35.40 23.66
N LEU A 211 -0.06 36.13 23.22
CA LEU A 211 0.85 36.85 24.12
C LEU A 211 0.02 37.83 24.98
N PRO A 212 0.32 37.95 26.28
CA PRO A 212 -0.43 38.76 27.23
C PRO A 212 -0.41 40.26 26.92
#